data_AF-A0ABC9TS54-F1
#
_entry.id   AF-A0ABC9TS54-F1
#
_cell.length_a   1.000
_cell.length_b   1.000
_cell.length_c   1.000
_cell.angle_alpha   90.00
_cell.angle_beta   90.00
_cell.angle_gamma   90.00
#
_symmetry.space_group_name_H-M   'P 1'
#
loop_
_entity.id
_entity.type
_entity.pdbx_description
1 polymer ?
#
loop_
_entity_poly.entity_id
_entity_poly.type
_entity_poly.pdbx_seq_one_letter_code
_entity_poly.pdbx_strand_id
1 'polypeptide(L)'
;MNEILQYIVGHWIEWLFGGAFGLLSIGHARLARRQKEDSRKSNAINDGIQALLRDRIIQAYNHYQDKGYCPIYGKENVKRMYDAYHELGGNDVATKLKDTLLDMPEEPAEREE
;
A
#
# COMPACT_ATOMS: atom_id res chain seq x y z
N MET A 1 -34.54 49.89 -20.00
CA MET A 1 -34.14 48.76 -20.87
C MET A 1 -32.71 48.92 -21.38
N ASN A 2 -32.34 50.08 -21.93
CA ASN A 2 -30.96 50.36 -22.37
C ASN A 2 -29.90 50.29 -21.26
N GLU A 3 -30.19 50.77 -20.04
CA GLU A 3 -29.22 50.74 -18.93
C GLU A 3 -28.84 49.30 -18.51
N ILE A 4 -29.83 48.39 -18.49
CA ILE A 4 -29.60 46.97 -18.18
C ILE A 4 -28.76 46.31 -19.27
N LEU A 5 -29.01 46.64 -20.55
CA LEU A 5 -28.22 46.12 -21.67
C LEU A 5 -26.78 46.61 -21.63
N GLN A 6 -26.54 47.89 -21.32
CA GLN A 6 -25.19 48.43 -21.17
C GLN A 6 -24.43 47.77 -20.00
N TYR A 7 -25.10 47.52 -18.88
CA TYR A 7 -24.52 46.82 -17.75
C TYR A 7 -24.11 45.38 -18.10
N ILE A 8 -24.98 44.63 -18.79
CA ILE A 8 -24.66 43.26 -19.25
C ILE A 8 -23.48 43.28 -20.23
N VAL A 9 -23.46 44.21 -21.18
CA VAL A 9 -22.36 44.35 -22.15
C VAL A 9 -21.06 44.81 -21.50
N GLY A 10 -21.11 45.53 -20.37
CA GLY A 10 -19.93 45.91 -19.59
C GLY A 10 -19.32 44.76 -18.80
N HIS A 11 -20.15 43.85 -18.26
CA HIS A 11 -19.70 42.84 -17.28
C HIS A 11 -19.77 41.37 -17.75
N TRP A 12 -20.23 41.07 -18.97
CA TRP A 12 -20.35 39.68 -19.45
C TRP A 12 -19.00 38.92 -19.44
N ILE A 13 -17.88 39.61 -19.64
CA ILE A 13 -16.54 39.02 -19.61
C ILE A 13 -16.20 38.54 -18.19
N GLU A 14 -16.53 39.32 -17.17
CA GLU A 14 -16.31 38.96 -15.75
C GLU A 14 -17.13 37.73 -15.36
N TRP A 15 -18.38 37.66 -15.83
CA TRP A 15 -19.23 36.48 -15.60
C TRP A 15 -18.74 35.25 -16.36
N LEU A 16 -18.19 35.42 -17.56
CA LEU A 16 -17.58 34.32 -18.33
C LEU A 16 -16.36 33.77 -17.58
N PHE A 17 -15.44 34.63 -17.14
CA PHE A 17 -14.29 34.19 -16.36
C PHE A 17 -14.67 33.61 -15.00
N GLY A 18 -15.64 34.20 -14.29
CA GLY A 18 -16.16 33.65 -13.04
C GLY A 18 -16.78 32.26 -13.22
N GLY A 19 -17.56 32.07 -14.28
CA GLY A 19 -18.11 30.78 -14.66
C GLY A 19 -17.01 29.77 -15.03
N ALA A 20 -16.02 30.19 -15.82
CA ALA A 20 -14.89 29.34 -16.20
C ALA A 20 -14.04 28.91 -14.99
N PHE A 21 -13.71 29.83 -14.08
CA PHE A 21 -13.01 29.53 -12.83
C PHE A 21 -13.81 28.61 -11.91
N GLY A 22 -15.13 28.82 -11.83
CA GLY A 22 -16.05 27.94 -11.10
C GLY A 22 -16.04 26.52 -11.65
N LEU A 23 -16.15 26.36 -12.97
CA LEU A 23 -16.10 25.06 -13.63
C LEU A 23 -14.75 24.35 -13.44
N LEU A 24 -13.64 25.08 -13.58
CA LEU A 24 -12.30 24.54 -13.34
C LEU A 24 -12.13 24.11 -11.88
N SER A 25 -12.57 24.94 -10.93
CA SER A 25 -12.48 24.64 -9.49
C SER A 25 -13.27 23.39 -9.11
N ILE A 26 -14.48 23.23 -9.66
CA ILE A 26 -15.31 22.02 -9.48
C ILE A 26 -14.61 20.81 -10.10
N GLY A 27 -14.04 20.95 -11.30
CA GLY A 27 -13.29 19.89 -11.97
C GLY A 27 -12.09 19.41 -11.16
N HIS A 28 -11.25 20.33 -10.70
CA HIS A 28 -10.10 20.03 -9.84
C HIS A 28 -10.52 19.39 -8.52
N ALA A 29 -11.54 19.93 -7.85
CA ALA A 29 -12.05 19.37 -6.60
C ALA A 29 -12.57 17.94 -6.79
N ARG A 30 -13.25 17.65 -7.92
CA ARG A 30 -13.73 16.30 -8.24
C ARG A 30 -12.59 15.33 -8.48
N LEU A 31 -11.55 15.75 -9.20
CA LEU A 31 -10.38 14.91 -9.47
C LEU A 31 -9.59 14.62 -8.18
N ALA A 32 -9.38 15.63 -7.34
CA ALA A 32 -8.73 15.48 -6.04
C ALA A 32 -9.51 14.55 -5.10
N ARG A 33 -10.85 14.64 -5.10
CA ARG A 33 -11.72 13.72 -4.34
C ARG A 33 -11.56 12.27 -4.81
N ARG A 34 -11.56 12.03 -6.13
CA ARG A 34 -11.35 10.70 -6.70
C ARG A 34 -9.98 10.14 -6.32
N GLN A 35 -8.93 10.93 -6.47
CA GLN A 35 -7.58 10.52 -6.10
C GLN A 35 -7.46 10.16 -4.61
N LYS A 36 -8.14 10.89 -3.73
CA LYS A 36 -8.20 10.58 -2.30
C LYS A 36 -8.94 9.27 -2.04
N GLU A 37 -10.05 9.01 -2.72
CA GLU A 37 -10.78 7.75 -2.60
C GLU A 37 -9.97 6.55 -3.09
N ASP A 38 -9.29 6.69 -4.22
CA ASP A 38 -8.44 5.64 -4.79
C ASP A 38 -7.21 5.38 -3.89
N SER A 39 -6.58 6.44 -3.38
CA SER A 39 -5.49 6.31 -2.40
C SER A 39 -5.96 5.63 -1.12
N ARG A 40 -7.15 5.96 -0.59
CA ARG A 40 -7.70 5.28 0.60
C ARG A 40 -7.92 3.79 0.36
N LYS A 41 -8.46 3.41 -0.79
CA LYS A 41 -8.65 2.01 -1.16
C LYS A 41 -7.31 1.30 -1.33
N SER A 42 -6.36 1.91 -2.03
CA SER A 42 -5.02 1.37 -2.21
C SER A 42 -4.30 1.17 -0.88
N ASN A 43 -4.41 2.12 0.05
CA ASN A 43 -3.82 2.00 1.38
C ASN A 43 -4.45 0.84 2.15
N ALA A 44 -5.79 0.74 2.17
CA ALA A 44 -6.47 -0.37 2.84
C ALA A 44 -6.09 -1.75 2.26
N ILE A 45 -5.89 -1.84 0.94
CA ILE A 45 -5.39 -3.06 0.28
C ILE A 45 -3.96 -3.35 0.72
N ASN A 46 -3.08 -2.35 0.69
CA ASN A 46 -1.68 -2.49 1.10
C ASN A 46 -1.57 -2.94 2.56
N ASP A 47 -2.35 -2.34 3.47
CA ASP A 47 -2.42 -2.73 4.89
C ASP A 47 -2.90 -4.18 5.05
N GLY A 48 -3.90 -4.59 4.25
CA GLY A 48 -4.39 -5.96 4.23
C GLY A 48 -3.34 -6.96 3.74
N ILE A 49 -2.62 -6.64 2.66
CA ILE A 49 -1.53 -7.47 2.12
C ILE A 49 -0.39 -7.56 3.14
N GLN A 50 -0.03 -6.44 3.77
CA GLN A 50 0.99 -6.38 4.81
C GLN A 50 0.62 -7.31 5.98
N ALA A 51 -0.63 -7.27 6.45
CA ALA A 51 -1.11 -8.16 7.51
C ALA A 51 -1.05 -9.65 7.12
N LEU A 52 -1.43 -9.98 5.88
CA LEU A 52 -1.37 -11.36 5.36
C LEU A 52 0.07 -11.87 5.22
N LEU A 53 0.98 -11.04 4.71
CA LEU A 53 2.39 -11.41 4.60
C LEU A 53 3.01 -11.63 5.97
N ARG A 54 2.69 -10.76 6.94
CA ARG A 54 3.14 -10.91 8.33
C ARG A 54 2.67 -12.22 8.94
N ASP A 55 1.38 -12.53 8.81
CA ASP A 55 0.80 -13.79 9.28
C ASP A 55 1.50 -14.99 8.61
N ARG A 56 1.76 -14.91 7.31
CA ARG A 56 2.43 -15.99 6.58
C ARG A 56 3.87 -16.21 7.03
N ILE A 57 4.62 -15.14 7.33
CA ILE A 57 5.97 -15.25 7.90
C ILE A 57 5.92 -15.90 9.29
N ILE A 58 4.95 -15.55 10.13
CA ILE A 58 4.76 -16.17 11.45
C ILE A 58 4.42 -17.66 11.31
N GLN A 59 3.54 -18.02 10.38
CA GLN A 59 3.22 -19.43 10.11
C GLN A 59 4.44 -20.21 9.63
N ALA A 60 5.23 -19.65 8.71
CA ALA A 60 6.47 -20.27 8.24
C ALA A 60 7.46 -20.45 9.39
N TYR A 61 7.57 -19.44 10.26
CA TYR A 61 8.39 -19.50 11.46
C TYR A 61 8.00 -20.68 12.34
N ASN A 62 6.73 -20.75 12.78
CA ASN A 62 6.25 -21.84 13.63
C ASN A 62 6.47 -23.21 12.96
N HIS A 63 6.16 -23.32 11.67
CA HIS A 63 6.28 -24.57 10.93
C HIS A 63 7.72 -25.13 10.86
N TYR A 64 8.70 -24.27 10.57
CA TYR A 64 10.10 -24.71 10.49
C TYR A 64 10.76 -24.79 11.86
N GLN A 65 10.36 -23.94 12.80
CA GLN A 65 10.83 -24.00 14.18
C GLN A 65 10.48 -25.35 14.82
N ASP A 66 9.27 -25.86 14.59
CA ASP A 66 8.84 -27.19 15.07
C ASP A 66 9.66 -28.34 14.43
N LYS A 67 10.20 -28.13 13.23
CA LYS A 67 11.02 -29.12 12.50
C LYS A 67 12.51 -29.06 12.87
N GLY A 68 12.97 -27.93 13.41
CA GLY A 68 14.40 -27.71 13.72
C GLY A 68 15.29 -27.43 12.50
N TYR A 69 14.74 -27.37 11.29
CA TYR A 69 15.46 -27.00 10.06
C TYR A 69 14.57 -26.22 9.10
N CYS A 70 15.17 -25.38 8.25
CA CYS A 70 14.49 -24.65 7.19
C CYS A 70 15.19 -24.93 5.85
N PRO A 71 14.57 -25.70 4.94
CA PRO A 71 15.18 -26.01 3.65
C PRO A 71 15.34 -24.74 2.79
N ILE A 72 16.27 -24.78 1.83
CA ILE A 72 16.64 -23.63 0.97
C ILE A 72 15.40 -22.95 0.35
N TYR A 73 14.45 -23.72 -0.18
CA TYR A 73 13.23 -23.16 -0.77
C TYR A 73 12.35 -22.44 0.25
N GLY A 74 12.36 -22.88 1.51
CA GLY A 74 11.64 -22.26 2.62
C GLY A 74 12.27 -20.91 2.98
N LYS A 75 13.60 -20.87 3.08
CA LYS A 75 14.37 -19.64 3.29
C LYS A 75 14.13 -18.61 2.19
N GLU A 76 14.18 -19.02 0.93
CA GLU A 76 13.92 -18.13 -0.22
C GLU A 76 12.48 -17.60 -0.21
N ASN A 77 11.51 -18.47 0.11
CA ASN A 77 10.10 -18.08 0.21
C ASN A 77 9.88 -17.02 1.30
N VAL A 78 10.42 -17.25 2.50
CA VAL A 78 10.33 -16.30 3.62
C VAL A 78 10.99 -14.98 3.29
N LYS A 79 12.18 -15.01 2.66
CA LYS A 79 12.88 -13.80 2.24
C LYS A 79 12.02 -12.96 1.29
N ARG A 80 11.44 -13.57 0.25
CA ARG A 80 10.56 -12.87 -0.69
C ARG A 80 9.32 -12.27 -0.03
N MET A 81 8.69 -13.01 0.89
CA MET A 81 7.54 -12.50 1.65
C MET A 81 7.94 -11.32 2.54
N TYR A 82 9.09 -11.41 3.20
CA TYR A 82 9.62 -10.36 4.04
C TYR A 82 9.97 -9.10 3.23
N ASP A 83 10.63 -9.24 2.08
CA ASP A 83 11.01 -8.10 1.24
C ASP A 83 9.76 -7.31 0.80
N ALA A 84 8.71 -8.02 0.36
CA ALA A 84 7.43 -7.40 0.02
C ALA A 84 6.72 -6.77 1.24
N TYR A 85 6.78 -7.42 2.40
CA TYR A 85 6.22 -6.90 3.64
C TYR A 85 6.94 -5.63 4.10
N HIS A 86 8.26 -5.58 3.98
CA HIS A 86 9.07 -4.44 4.39
C HIS A 86 8.84 -3.23 3.48
N GLU A 87 8.73 -3.44 2.17
CA GLU A 87 8.40 -2.39 1.19
C GLU A 87 7.03 -1.75 1.49
N LEU A 88 6.09 -2.53 2.03
CA LEU A 88 4.77 -2.04 2.47
C LEU A 88 4.80 -1.33 3.84
N GLY A 89 5.99 -1.05 4.41
CA GLY A 89 6.14 -0.39 5.71
C GLY A 89 6.05 -1.33 6.91
N GLY A 90 6.35 -2.61 6.70
CA GLY A 90 6.39 -3.65 7.74
C GLY A 90 7.35 -3.36 8.90
N ASN A 91 6.92 -3.66 10.13
CA ASN A 91 7.70 -3.48 11.35
C ASN A 91 8.69 -4.62 11.66
N ASP A 92 9.61 -4.34 12.60
CA ASP A 92 10.78 -5.17 12.95
C ASP A 92 10.47 -6.58 13.50
N VAL A 93 9.20 -6.89 13.82
CA VAL A 93 8.85 -8.20 14.38
C VAL A 93 9.08 -9.30 13.34
N ALA A 94 8.65 -9.09 12.09
CA ALA A 94 8.84 -10.08 11.04
C ALA A 94 10.31 -10.24 10.64
N THR A 95 11.13 -9.19 10.83
CA THR A 95 12.57 -9.19 10.55
C THR A 95 13.29 -10.25 11.36
N LYS A 96 13.06 -10.24 12.68
CA LYS A 96 13.66 -11.23 13.59
C LYS A 96 13.27 -12.67 13.24
N LEU A 97 12.00 -12.89 12.86
CA LEU A 97 11.51 -14.22 12.48
C LEU A 97 12.17 -14.70 11.18
N LYS A 98 12.25 -13.83 10.18
CA LYS A 98 12.92 -14.11 8.92
C LYS A 98 14.40 -14.41 9.15
N ASP A 99 15.11 -13.59 9.92
CA ASP A 99 16.55 -13.80 10.19
C ASP A 99 16.78 -15.14 10.90
N THR A 100 15.97 -15.43 11.92
CA THR A 100 16.02 -16.73 12.62
C THR A 100 15.87 -17.90 11.65
N LEU A 101 14.90 -17.83 10.72
CA LEU A 101 14.67 -18.89 9.72
C LEU A 101 15.83 -19.03 8.73
N LEU A 102 16.46 -17.92 8.35
CA LEU A 102 17.62 -17.95 7.44
C LEU A 102 18.85 -18.58 8.10
N ASP A 103 19.00 -18.42 9.41
CA ASP A 103 20.10 -18.97 10.19
C ASP A 103 19.92 -20.46 10.55
N MET A 104 18.71 -21.02 10.34
CA MET A 104 18.45 -22.45 10.58
C MET A 104 19.27 -23.35 9.64
N PRO A 105 19.59 -24.59 10.08
CA PRO A 105 20.17 -25.59 9.18
C PRO A 105 19.19 -25.93 8.05
N GLU A 106 19.73 -26.33 6.90
CA GLU A 106 18.95 -26.60 5.67
C GLU A 106 18.46 -28.04 5.57
N GLU A 107 19.11 -28.93 6.31
CA GLU A 107 18.81 -30.34 6.39
C GLU A 107 18.41 -30.71 7.82
N PRO A 108 17.53 -31.70 8.00
CA PRO A 108 17.21 -32.20 9.33
C PRO A 108 18.48 -32.76 9.97
N ALA A 109 18.67 -32.50 11.27
CA ALA A 109 19.76 -33.14 12.03
C ALA A 109 19.62 -34.66 11.87
N GLU A 110 20.66 -35.32 11.36
CA GLU A 110 20.71 -36.77 11.26
C GLU A 110 20.39 -37.35 12.65
N ARG A 111 19.32 -38.14 12.75
CA ARG A 111 19.04 -38.88 13.97
C ARG A 111 20.14 -39.93 14.09
N GLU A 112 21.06 -39.73 15.04
CA GLU A 112 21.91 -40.83 15.52
C GLU A 112 20.96 -41.92 16.04
N GLU A 113 20.82 -43.00 15.27
CA GLU A 113 20.11 -44.23 15.67
C GLU A 113 20.89 -45.00 16.74
#